data_AF-A0A3B9MPE2-F1
#
_entry.id   AF-A0A3B9MPE2-F1
#
_cell.length_a   1.000
_cell.length_b   1.000
_cell.length_c   1.000
_cell.angle_alpha   90.00
_cell.angle_beta   90.00
_cell.angle_gamma   90.00
#
_symmetry.space_group_name_H-M   'P 1'
#
loop_
_entity.id
_entity.type
_entity.pdbx_description
1 polymer ?
#
loop_
_entity_poly.entity_id
_entity_poly.type
_entity_poly.pdbx_seq_one_letter_code
_entity_poly.pdbx_strand_id
1 'polypeptide(L)'
;MGDYYQTEKEIRDVVAGFESCTTGKDDFSHRSHLTVAVWYLRISTPEQAFKKMCSGLLRFLDHHALGRSIYNEPVTLAWINLIQTVIETYPDFSLLEMTNIVVERLSNTRVVVNDQDEKRLVVRQN
;
A
#
# COMPACT_ATOMS: atom_id res chain seq x y z
N MET A 1 -7.26 11.53 -13.44
CA MET A 1 -7.63 10.14 -13.12
C MET A 1 -6.72 9.28 -13.95
N GLY A 2 -5.65 8.77 -13.35
CA GLY A 2 -4.71 7.93 -14.05
C GLY A 2 -5.33 6.58 -14.38
N ASP A 3 -5.18 6.13 -15.62
CA ASP A 3 -5.69 4.87 -16.14
C ASP A 3 -4.78 3.67 -15.77
N TYR A 4 -4.35 3.60 -14.50
CA TYR A 4 -3.37 2.61 -14.03
C TYR A 4 -3.93 1.18 -14.04
N TYR A 5 -5.21 1.05 -13.70
CA TYR A 5 -5.99 -0.17 -13.82
C TYR A 5 -7.28 0.14 -14.58
N GLN A 6 -7.72 -0.82 -15.39
CA GLN A 6 -8.95 -0.78 -16.17
C GLN A 6 -10.06 -1.62 -15.52
N THR A 7 -9.69 -2.64 -14.72
CA THR A 7 -10.65 -3.53 -14.08
C THR A 7 -10.28 -3.87 -12.64
N GLU A 8 -11.29 -4.20 -11.82
CA GLU A 8 -11.03 -4.75 -10.48
C GLU A 8 -10.27 -6.09 -10.53
N LYS A 9 -10.33 -6.81 -11.65
CA LYS A 9 -9.61 -8.07 -11.80
C LYS A 9 -8.11 -7.85 -11.75
N GLU A 10 -7.58 -6.83 -12.43
CA GLU A 10 -6.15 -6.51 -12.41
C GLU A 10 -5.67 -6.18 -10.99
N ILE A 11 -6.49 -5.47 -10.21
CA ILE A 11 -6.24 -5.17 -8.80
C ILE A 11 -6.16 -6.46 -7.98
N ARG A 12 -7.13 -7.37 -8.17
CA ARG A 12 -7.15 -8.68 -7.48
C ARG A 12 -5.99 -9.56 -7.89
N ASP A 13 -5.56 -9.53 -9.15
CA ASP A 13 -4.41 -10.28 -9.64
C ASP A 13 -3.11 -9.79 -8.96
N VAL A 14 -2.94 -8.48 -8.78
CA VAL A 14 -1.81 -7.91 -8.02
C VAL A 14 -1.82 -8.38 -6.56
N VAL A 15 -2.99 -8.34 -5.91
CA VAL A 15 -3.15 -8.82 -4.53
C VAL A 15 -2.84 -10.29 -4.42
N ALA A 16 -3.39 -11.12 -5.32
CA ALA A 16 -3.16 -12.56 -5.32
C ALA A 16 -1.70 -12.91 -5.57
N GLY A 17 -1.02 -12.20 -6.48
CA GLY A 17 0.41 -12.39 -6.76
C GLY A 17 1.29 -12.10 -5.54
N PHE A 18 1.01 -11.01 -4.84
CA PHE A 18 1.66 -10.66 -3.58
C PHE A 18 1.35 -11.68 -2.47
N GLU A 19 0.07 -12.02 -2.28
CA GLU A 19 -0.38 -12.95 -1.25
C GLU A 19 0.10 -14.39 -1.49
N SER A 20 0.43 -14.76 -2.73
CA SER A 20 1.02 -16.07 -3.04
C SER A 20 2.54 -16.04 -3.18
N CYS A 21 3.15 -14.85 -3.07
CA CYS A 21 4.57 -14.60 -3.34
C CYS A 21 5.01 -15.08 -4.74
N THR A 22 4.09 -15.08 -5.71
CA THR A 22 4.38 -15.44 -7.11
C THR A 22 4.82 -14.22 -7.93
N THR A 23 4.49 -13.00 -7.48
CA THR A 23 5.05 -11.77 -8.04
C THR A 23 6.55 -11.74 -7.79
N GLY A 24 7.36 -11.54 -8.84
CA GLY A 24 8.81 -11.40 -8.70
C GLY A 24 9.19 -10.17 -7.88
N LYS A 25 10.33 -10.23 -7.17
CA LYS A 25 10.85 -9.09 -6.38
C LYS A 25 11.00 -7.79 -7.20
N ASP A 26 11.35 -7.90 -8.47
CA ASP A 26 11.57 -6.75 -9.35
C ASP A 26 10.26 -6.23 -9.95
N ASP A 27 9.19 -7.03 -9.87
CA ASP A 27 7.83 -6.70 -10.33
C ASP A 27 6.94 -6.13 -9.21
N PHE A 28 7.35 -6.30 -7.94
CA PHE A 28 6.65 -5.72 -6.79
C PHE A 28 7.05 -4.25 -6.58
N SER A 29 6.49 -3.40 -7.43
CA SER A 29 6.67 -1.95 -7.38
C SER A 29 5.97 -1.29 -6.18
N HIS A 30 6.32 -0.03 -5.91
CA HIS A 30 5.58 0.78 -4.92
C HIS A 30 4.09 0.92 -5.26
N ARG A 31 3.73 0.97 -6.56
CA ARG A 31 2.33 0.93 -7.00
C ARG A 31 1.63 -0.36 -6.56
N SER A 32 2.30 -1.50 -6.68
CA SER A 32 1.78 -2.79 -6.23
C SER A 32 1.51 -2.76 -4.73
N HIS A 33 2.44 -2.20 -3.93
CA HIS A 33 2.25 -2.00 -2.50
C HIS A 33 1.00 -1.15 -2.18
N LEU A 34 0.85 0.03 -2.81
CA LEU A 34 -0.32 0.90 -2.60
C LEU A 34 -1.63 0.19 -2.98
N THR A 35 -1.61 -0.58 -4.07
CA THR A 35 -2.76 -1.35 -4.56
C THR A 35 -3.23 -2.38 -3.53
N VAL A 36 -2.30 -3.14 -2.95
CA VAL A 36 -2.59 -4.13 -1.91
C VAL A 36 -3.13 -3.46 -0.64
N ALA A 37 -2.56 -2.32 -0.25
CA ALA A 37 -3.03 -1.56 0.92
C ALA A 37 -4.47 -1.07 0.73
N VAL A 38 -4.81 -0.53 -0.44
CA VAL A 38 -6.20 -0.13 -0.77
C VAL A 38 -7.13 -1.33 -0.64
N TRP A 39 -6.78 -2.46 -1.26
CA TRP A 39 -7.61 -3.66 -1.18
C TRP A 39 -7.88 -4.08 0.27
N TYR A 40 -6.85 -4.16 1.12
CA TYR A 40 -7.03 -4.52 2.53
C TYR A 40 -7.91 -3.52 3.29
N LEU A 41 -7.74 -2.21 3.07
CA LEU A 41 -8.56 -1.19 3.71
C LEU A 41 -10.02 -1.21 3.26
N ARG A 42 -10.31 -1.70 2.05
CA ARG A 42 -11.68 -1.83 1.55
C ARG A 42 -12.43 -3.03 2.11
N ILE A 43 -11.73 -4.05 2.60
CA ILE A 43 -12.34 -5.30 3.09
C ILE A 43 -12.17 -5.51 4.60
N SER A 44 -11.49 -4.60 5.30
CA SER A 44 -11.14 -4.76 6.73
C SER A 44 -10.94 -3.40 7.42
N THR A 45 -10.74 -3.41 8.74
CA THR A 45 -10.42 -2.17 9.47
C THR A 45 -8.98 -1.71 9.22
N PRO A 46 -8.63 -0.44 9.46
CA PRO A 46 -7.25 0.04 9.29
C PRO A 46 -6.21 -0.77 10.08
N GLU A 47 -6.55 -1.18 11.30
CA GLU A 47 -5.69 -2.02 12.12
C GLU A 47 -5.46 -3.42 11.50
N GLN A 48 -6.53 -4.03 10.98
CA GLN A 48 -6.46 -5.33 10.31
C GLN A 48 -5.66 -5.23 9.01
N ALA A 49 -5.90 -4.19 8.22
CA ALA A 49 -5.19 -3.92 6.98
C ALA A 49 -3.69 -3.72 7.22
N PHE A 50 -3.33 -2.96 8.26
CA PHE A 50 -1.95 -2.77 8.68
C PHE A 50 -1.30 -4.10 9.07
N LYS A 51 -1.90 -4.87 9.99
CA LYS A 51 -1.37 -6.18 10.40
C LYS A 51 -1.20 -7.13 9.21
N LYS A 52 -2.17 -7.16 8.29
CA LYS A 52 -2.14 -8.00 7.10
C LYS A 52 -1.03 -7.56 6.12
N MET A 53 -0.82 -6.25 5.98
CA MET A 53 0.28 -5.71 5.19
C MET A 53 1.65 -6.07 5.78
N CYS A 54 1.86 -5.87 7.08
CA CYS A 54 3.12 -6.21 7.76
C CYS A 54 3.46 -7.69 7.59
N SER A 55 2.50 -8.57 7.87
CA SER A 55 2.66 -10.02 7.71
C SER A 55 2.95 -10.41 6.25
N GLY A 56 2.23 -9.82 5.30
CA GLY A 56 2.44 -10.05 3.87
C GLY A 56 3.84 -9.64 3.41
N LEU A 57 4.30 -8.45 3.81
CA LEU A 57 5.62 -7.92 3.44
C LEU A 57 6.74 -8.78 4.01
N LEU A 58 6.67 -9.13 5.31
CA LEU A 58 7.68 -9.98 5.93
C LEU A 58 7.77 -11.35 5.25
N ARG A 59 6.61 -11.97 4.96
CA ARG A 59 6.55 -13.24 4.23
C ARG A 59 7.13 -13.13 2.81
N PHE A 60 6.81 -12.04 2.10
CA PHE A 60 7.35 -11.76 0.77
C PHE A 60 8.88 -11.60 0.80
N LEU A 61 9.41 -10.85 1.77
CA LEU A 61 10.85 -10.67 1.95
C LEU A 61 11.58 -11.98 2.25
N ASP A 62 11.00 -12.82 3.12
CA ASP A 62 11.55 -14.14 3.43
C ASP A 62 11.54 -15.05 2.20
N HIS A 63 10.42 -15.08 1.45
CA HIS A 63 10.28 -15.90 0.24
C HIS A 63 11.33 -15.54 -0.83
N HIS A 64 11.62 -14.25 -1.00
CA HIS A 64 12.59 -13.76 -1.98
C HIS A 64 14.02 -13.59 -1.44
N ALA A 65 14.29 -14.00 -0.18
CA ALA A 65 15.59 -13.90 0.47
C ALA A 65 16.20 -12.47 0.48
N LEU A 66 15.36 -11.45 0.62
CA LEU A 66 15.75 -10.03 0.58
C LEU A 66 16.22 -9.47 1.94
N GLY A 67 16.06 -10.24 3.01
CA GLY A 67 16.37 -9.83 4.38
C GLY A 67 15.31 -8.90 4.96
N ARG A 68 14.93 -9.11 6.22
CA ARG A 68 13.89 -8.33 6.89
C ARG A 68 14.31 -6.91 7.28
N SER A 69 15.61 -6.60 7.23
CA SER A 69 16.15 -5.28 7.64
C SER A 69 15.70 -4.12 6.76
N ILE A 70 15.24 -4.40 5.53
CA ILE A 70 14.72 -3.37 4.62
C ILE A 70 13.26 -2.99 4.91
N TYR A 71 12.56 -3.77 5.74
CA TYR A 71 11.22 -3.46 6.18
C TYR A 71 11.25 -2.43 7.32
N ASN A 72 10.38 -1.43 7.22
CA ASN A 72 10.16 -0.44 8.25
C ASN A 72 8.67 -0.34 8.57
N GLU A 73 8.31 -0.72 9.80
CA GLU A 73 6.93 -0.75 10.28
C GLU A 73 6.32 0.65 10.39
N PRO A 74 6.99 1.66 10.99
CA PRO A 74 6.46 3.03 11.01
C PRO A 74 6.13 3.60 9.62
N VAL A 75 6.95 3.32 8.61
CA VAL A 75 6.69 3.71 7.22
C VAL A 75 5.44 3.01 6.68
N THR A 76 5.27 1.72 6.98
CA THR A 76 4.07 0.97 6.56
C THR A 76 2.81 1.54 7.20
N LEU A 77 2.85 1.86 8.50
CA LEU A 77 1.74 2.48 9.22
C LEU A 77 1.39 3.86 8.64
N ALA A 78 2.40 4.68 8.35
CA ALA A 78 2.21 5.98 7.73
C ALA A 78 1.47 5.89 6.39
N TRP A 79 1.83 4.93 5.54
CA TRP A 79 1.14 4.69 4.28
C TRP A 79 -0.30 4.23 4.45
N ILE A 80 -0.55 3.29 5.37
CA ILE A 80 -1.91 2.85 5.69
C ILE A 80 -2.79 4.04 6.09
N ASN A 81 -2.29 4.91 6.97
CA ASN A 81 -3.03 6.10 7.42
C ASN A 81 -3.28 7.08 6.27
N LEU A 82 -2.29 7.35 5.42
CA LEU A 82 -2.45 8.24 4.26
C LEU A 82 -3.50 7.71 3.27
N ILE A 83 -3.47 6.41 2.98
CA ILE A 83 -4.43 5.78 2.07
C ILE A 83 -5.83 5.83 2.69
N GLN A 84 -5.96 5.55 3.99
CA GLN A 84 -7.22 5.63 4.71
C GLN A 84 -7.84 7.04 4.59
N THR A 85 -7.05 8.10 4.76
CA THR A 85 -7.53 9.49 4.57
C THR A 85 -8.05 9.73 3.15
N VAL A 86 -7.41 9.16 2.11
CA VAL A 86 -7.90 9.26 0.73
C VAL A 86 -9.21 8.50 0.56
N ILE A 87 -9.34 7.30 1.15
CA ILE A 87 -10.57 6.50 1.11
C ILE A 87 -11.73 7.26 1.76
N GLU A 88 -11.51 7.86 2.93
CA GLU A 88 -12.51 8.65 3.66
C GLU A 88 -12.94 9.92 2.91
N THR A 89 -12.07 10.46 2.04
CA THR A 89 -12.40 11.62 1.21
C THR A 89 -13.37 11.25 0.07
N TYR A 90 -13.38 10.00 -0.37
CA TYR A 90 -14.20 9.52 -1.50
C TYR A 90 -14.91 8.20 -1.14
N PRO A 91 -15.87 8.21 -0.20
CA PRO A 91 -16.50 7.00 0.32
C PRO A 91 -17.29 6.22 -0.74
N ASP A 92 -17.83 6.92 -1.75
CA ASP A 92 -18.69 6.34 -2.79
C ASP A 92 -17.91 5.76 -3.97
N PHE A 93 -16.57 5.92 -4.01
CA PHE A 93 -15.76 5.42 -5.11
C PHE A 93 -15.73 3.89 -5.09
N SER A 94 -15.84 3.28 -6.27
CA SER A 94 -15.57 1.87 -6.48
C SER A 94 -14.13 1.52 -6.09
N LEU A 95 -13.83 0.22 -5.96
CA LEU A 95 -12.45 -0.22 -5.73
C LEU A 95 -11.53 0.27 -6.85
N LEU A 96 -11.98 0.19 -8.11
CA LEU A 96 -11.21 0.61 -9.27
C LEU A 96 -10.85 2.10 -9.21
N GLU A 97 -11.84 2.97 -9.00
CA GLU A 97 -11.63 4.42 -8.90
C GLU A 97 -10.73 4.78 -7.72
N MET A 98 -10.95 4.13 -6.56
CA MET A 98 -10.16 4.37 -5.36
C MET A 98 -8.70 3.95 -5.55
N THR A 99 -8.44 2.78 -6.14
CA THR A 99 -7.07 2.34 -6.39
C THR A 99 -6.38 3.29 -7.36
N ASN A 100 -7.03 3.68 -8.46
CA ASN A 100 -6.46 4.61 -9.43
C ASN A 100 -6.15 5.98 -8.80
N ILE A 101 -7.05 6.52 -7.95
CA ILE A 101 -6.81 7.82 -7.31
C ILE A 101 -5.68 7.76 -6.29
N VAL A 102 -5.58 6.67 -5.53
CA VAL A 102 -4.50 6.46 -4.54
C VAL A 102 -3.17 6.34 -5.27
N VAL A 103 -3.10 5.52 -6.32
CA VAL A 103 -1.87 5.36 -7.12
C VAL A 103 -1.47 6.68 -7.76
N GLU A 104 -2.40 7.43 -8.35
CA GLU A 104 -2.13 8.73 -8.97
C GLU A 104 -1.55 9.73 -7.96
N ARG A 105 -2.13 9.83 -6.77
CA ARG A 105 -1.74 10.83 -5.77
C ARG A 105 -0.48 10.44 -5.00
N LEU A 106 -0.35 9.17 -4.65
CA LEU A 106 0.61 8.72 -3.66
C LEU A 106 1.87 8.09 -4.25
N SER A 107 1.88 7.67 -5.52
CA SER A 107 3.06 7.00 -6.11
C SER A 107 4.34 7.85 -6.10
N ASN A 108 4.21 9.18 -6.14
CA ASN A 108 5.34 10.12 -6.08
C ASN A 108 5.48 10.80 -4.72
N THR A 109 4.66 10.43 -3.75
CA THR A 109 4.72 11.00 -2.41
C THR A 109 5.90 10.40 -1.64
N ARG A 110 6.68 11.23 -0.96
CA ARG A 110 7.71 10.76 -0.02
C ARG A 110 7.18 10.91 1.40
N VAL A 111 7.17 9.80 2.13
CA VAL A 111 6.90 9.78 3.55
C VAL A 111 8.23 9.90 4.29
N VAL A 112 8.38 10.94 5.08
CA VAL A 112 9.49 11.08 6.04
C VAL A 112 8.93 10.73 7.42
N VAL A 113 9.41 9.61 7.96
CA VAL A 113 9.13 9.23 9.35
C VAL A 113 10.37 9.57 10.17
N ASN A 114 10.26 10.55 11.05
CA ASN A 114 11.33 10.90 11.99
C ASN A 114 11.19 10.04 13.24
N ASP A 115 12.24 9.32 13.58
CA ASP A 115 12.33 8.43 14.76
C ASP A 115 12.32 9.20 16.11
N GLN A 116 12.26 10.53 16.07
CA GLN A 116 12.39 11.42 17.24
C GLN A 116 11.06 12.03 17.70
N ASP A 117 9.94 11.81 17.00
CA ASP A 117 8.64 12.35 17.39
C ASP A 117 7.53 11.37 17.00
N GLU A 118 6.89 10.73 17.98
CA GLU A 118 5.77 9.79 17.81
C GLU A 118 4.56 10.35 17.03
N LYS A 119 4.54 11.62 16.60
CA LYS A 119 3.32 12.26 16.06
C LYS A 119 3.53 13.33 14.99
N ARG A 120 4.42 13.15 14.00
CA ARG A 120 4.39 14.06 12.83
C ARG A 120 4.76 13.42 11.50
N LEU A 121 3.74 13.04 10.74
CA LEU A 121 3.86 12.76 9.31
C LEU A 121 3.99 14.09 8.56
N VAL A 122 5.13 14.32 7.90
CA VAL A 122 5.31 15.46 6.99
C VAL A 122 5.20 14.95 5.56
N VAL A 123 4.04 15.16 4.94
CA VAL A 123 3.82 14.91 3.51
C VAL A 123 4.35 16.11 2.74
N ARG A 124 5.37 15.91 1.90
CA ARG A 124 5.82 16.92 0.93
C ARG A 124 5.41 16.49 -0.47
N GLN A 125 4.54 17.27 -1.10
CA GLN A 125 4.26 17.19 -2.54
C GLN A 125 5.28 18.09 -3.24
N ASN A 126 5.87 17.59 -4.33
CA ASN A 126 6.83 18.33 -5.14
C ASN A 126 6.13 19.17 -6.20
#